data_AF-A0A1C7GWL3-F1
#
_entry.id   AF-A0A1C7GWL3-F1
#
_cell.length_a   1.000
_cell.length_b   1.000
_cell.length_c   1.000
_cell.angle_alpha   90.00
_cell.angle_beta   90.00
_cell.angle_gamma   90.00
#
_symmetry.space_group_name_H-M   'P 1'
#
loop_
_entity.id
_entity.type
_entity.pdbx_description
1 polymer ?
#
loop_
_entity_poly.entity_id
_entity_poly.type
_entity_poly.pdbx_seq_one_letter_code
_entity_poly.pdbx_strand_id
1 'polypeptide(L)'
;MTKKVISLLMALMLAFSVISISAYAEGDEGIEPYGVVTKCFNCGAAVSNPTYGSWNENGTVYTGCGKTSELHAHFKSWRVTGWQCHSCGAWTETKRVTVTDNCSIMKS
;
A
#
# COMPACT_ATOMS: atom_id res chain seq x y z
N MET A 1 -24.10 -38.84 26.35
CA MET A 1 -23.52 -38.47 25.04
C MET A 1 -23.56 -36.96 24.77
N THR A 2 -24.58 -36.24 25.23
CA THR A 2 -24.76 -34.78 25.10
C THR A 2 -23.56 -33.93 25.57
N LYS A 3 -22.89 -34.29 26.67
CA LYS A 3 -21.71 -33.54 27.18
C LYS A 3 -20.54 -33.49 26.18
N LYS A 4 -20.34 -34.55 25.38
CA LYS A 4 -19.27 -34.59 24.36
C LYS A 4 -19.62 -33.71 23.15
N VAL A 5 -20.90 -33.65 22.80
CA VAL A 5 -21.40 -32.81 21.70
C VAL A 5 -21.33 -31.32 22.05
N ILE A 6 -21.65 -30.94 23.30
CA ILE A 6 -21.56 -29.55 23.77
C ILE A 6 -20.10 -29.08 23.81
N SER A 7 -19.17 -29.92 24.28
CA SER A 7 -17.73 -29.59 24.27
C SER A 7 -17.19 -29.42 22.85
N LEU A 8 -17.66 -30.22 21.89
CA LEU A 8 -17.27 -30.09 20.49
C LEU A 8 -17.78 -28.78 19.89
N LEU A 9 -19.03 -28.40 20.18
CA LEU A 9 -19.61 -27.14 19.72
C LEU A 9 -18.90 -25.91 20.29
N MET A 10 -18.53 -25.93 21.57
CA MET A 10 -17.76 -24.83 22.17
C MET A 10 -16.34 -24.72 21.60
N ALA A 11 -15.68 -25.85 21.34
CA ALA A 11 -14.38 -25.85 20.67
C ALA A 11 -14.46 -25.30 19.24
N LEU A 12 -15.54 -25.63 18.51
CA LEU A 12 -15.78 -25.14 17.16
C LEU A 12 -16.00 -23.61 17.15
N MET A 13 -16.81 -23.09 18.07
CA MET A 13 -17.05 -21.64 18.18
C MET A 13 -15.78 -20.85 18.51
N LEU A 14 -14.94 -21.38 19.41
CA LEU A 14 -13.63 -20.78 19.70
C LEU A 14 -12.70 -20.81 18.48
N ALA A 15 -12.66 -21.92 17.74
CA ALA A 15 -11.86 -22.02 16.52
C ALA A 15 -12.29 -21.01 15.44
N PHE A 16 -13.60 -20.80 15.25
CA PHE A 16 -14.10 -19.80 14.29
C PHE A 16 -13.81 -18.36 14.73
N SER A 17 -13.85 -18.06 16.03
CA SER A 17 -13.51 -16.72 16.54
C SER A 17 -12.04 -16.33 16.35
N VAL A 18 -11.12 -17.29 16.32
CA VAL A 18 -9.68 -17.03 16.08
C VAL A 18 -9.40 -16.70 14.60
N ILE A 19 -10.25 -17.18 13.69
CA ILE A 19 -10.09 -16.97 12.24
C ILE A 19 -10.80 -15.68 11.78
N SER A 20 -11.76 -15.14 12.54
CA SER A 20 -12.58 -13.99 12.14
C SER A 20 -12.05 -12.63 12.61
N ILE A 21 -10.74 -12.38 12.52
CA ILE A 21 -10.23 -11.00 12.61
C ILE A 21 -10.54 -10.31 11.27
N SER A 22 -11.78 -9.82 11.13
CA SER A 22 -12.13 -8.90 10.05
C SER A 22 -11.64 -7.51 10.42
N ALA A 23 -10.37 -7.23 10.14
CA ALA A 23 -9.79 -5.89 10.29
C ALA A 23 -10.13 -5.05 9.04
N TYR A 24 -11.33 -4.49 9.00
CA TYR A 24 -11.60 -3.35 8.14
C TYR A 24 -12.55 -2.37 8.84
N ALA A 25 -11.98 -1.31 9.39
CA ALA A 25 -12.68 -0.11 9.81
C ALA A 25 -12.02 1.08 9.09
N GLU A 26 -12.80 1.83 8.31
CA GLU A 26 -12.32 3.03 7.62
C GLU A 26 -11.93 4.09 8.65
N GLY A 27 -10.63 4.44 8.68
CA GLY A 27 -10.08 5.43 9.60
C GLY A 27 -9.50 4.89 10.90
N ASP A 28 -9.48 3.57 11.08
CA ASP A 28 -8.77 2.91 12.19
C ASP A 28 -7.33 2.58 11.76
N GLU A 29 -6.34 2.76 12.64
CA GLU A 29 -4.94 2.39 12.38
C GLU A 29 -4.75 0.86 12.26
N GLY A 30 -5.84 0.09 12.38
CA GLY A 30 -5.88 -1.34 12.12
C GLY A 30 -4.99 -2.14 13.07
N ILE A 31 -5.09 -3.47 12.97
CA ILE A 31 -4.09 -4.33 13.60
C ILE A 31 -2.83 -4.19 12.75
N GLU A 32 -1.80 -3.54 13.31
CA GLU A 32 -0.46 -3.55 12.71
C GLU A 32 -0.04 -5.01 12.52
N PRO A 33 0.14 -5.49 11.27
CA PRO A 33 0.62 -6.83 11.07
C PRO A 33 2.09 -6.88 11.50
N TYR A 34 2.36 -7.27 12.75
CA TYR A 34 3.71 -7.59 13.22
C TYR A 34 4.33 -8.84 12.55
N GLY A 35 3.68 -9.37 11.51
CA GLY A 35 4.10 -10.53 10.73
C GLY A 35 4.77 -10.16 9.40
N VAL A 36 5.39 -11.16 8.76
CA VAL A 36 5.94 -11.00 7.41
C VAL A 36 4.78 -10.75 6.43
N VAL A 37 4.69 -9.53 5.89
CA VAL A 37 3.65 -9.15 4.91
C VAL A 37 3.99 -9.70 3.53
N THR A 38 5.27 -9.70 3.13
CA THR A 38 5.73 -10.27 1.86
C THR A 38 7.23 -10.59 1.88
N LYS A 39 7.72 -11.24 0.83
CA LYS A 39 9.16 -11.44 0.59
C LYS A 39 9.64 -10.49 -0.50
N CYS A 40 10.84 -9.95 -0.34
CA CYS A 40 11.47 -9.14 -1.37
C CYS A 40 11.73 -9.99 -2.62
N PHE A 41 11.25 -9.56 -3.79
CA PHE A 41 11.48 -10.26 -5.06
C PHE A 41 12.97 -10.32 -5.46
N ASN A 42 13.77 -9.35 -5.01
CA ASN A 42 15.18 -9.26 -5.39
C ASN A 42 16.09 -10.13 -4.51
N CYS A 43 15.87 -10.15 -3.19
CA CYS A 43 16.77 -10.85 -2.25
C CYS A 43 16.09 -11.91 -1.35
N GLY A 44 14.77 -12.09 -1.45
CA GLY A 44 14.01 -13.08 -0.68
C GLY A 44 13.80 -12.74 0.81
N ALA A 45 14.41 -11.66 1.31
CA ALA A 45 14.27 -11.22 2.70
C ALA A 45 12.80 -10.88 3.03
N ALA A 46 12.42 -11.13 4.29
CA ALA A 46 11.11 -10.78 4.80
C ALA A 46 10.92 -9.26 4.84
N VAL A 47 9.73 -8.79 4.46
CA VAL A 47 9.33 -7.39 4.54
C VAL A 47 8.07 -7.31 5.38
N SER A 48 8.15 -6.60 6.51
CA SER A 48 7.09 -6.56 7.52
C SER A 48 6.18 -5.35 7.39
N ASN A 49 6.71 -4.16 7.13
CA ASN A 49 5.91 -2.93 7.21
C ASN A 49 5.82 -2.19 5.87
N PRO A 50 4.63 -1.67 5.50
CA PRO A 50 4.53 -0.71 4.42
C PRO A 50 5.27 0.58 4.79
N THR A 51 6.00 1.12 3.83
CA THR A 51 6.75 2.36 3.93
C THR A 51 6.07 3.45 3.11
N TYR A 52 6.02 4.65 3.67
CA TYR A 52 5.51 5.84 3.00
C TYR A 52 6.67 6.65 2.43
N GLY A 53 6.58 6.97 1.14
CA GLY A 53 7.55 7.78 0.41
C GLY A 53 6.91 8.97 -0.28
N SER A 54 7.75 9.95 -0.63
CA SER A 54 7.38 11.07 -1.49
C SER A 54 8.35 11.15 -2.66
N TRP A 55 7.81 11.07 -3.87
CA TRP A 55 8.60 11.10 -5.09
C TRP A 55 8.27 12.34 -5.89
N ASN A 56 9.28 12.97 -6.46
CA ASN A 56 9.13 14.13 -7.31
C ASN A 56 9.69 13.79 -8.69
N GLU A 57 8.92 14.07 -9.74
CA GLU A 57 9.37 14.01 -11.12
C GLU A 57 9.61 15.42 -11.61
N ASN A 58 10.86 15.67 -12.02
CA ASN A 58 11.31 16.99 -12.38
C ASN A 58 11.13 17.20 -13.88
N GLY A 59 9.92 17.58 -14.29
CA GLY A 59 9.67 18.12 -15.63
C GLY A 59 9.64 17.07 -16.74
N THR A 60 8.66 16.17 -16.72
CA THR A 60 8.44 15.24 -17.83
C THR A 60 7.62 15.92 -18.93
N VAL A 61 8.11 15.82 -20.17
CA VAL A 61 7.49 16.45 -21.34
C VAL A 61 6.38 15.56 -21.87
N TYR A 62 5.17 16.10 -21.96
CA TYR A 62 4.01 15.43 -22.55
C TYR A 62 3.55 16.17 -23.80
N THR A 63 3.15 15.40 -24.83
CA THR A 63 2.35 15.88 -25.96
C THR A 63 0.87 15.61 -25.67
N GLY A 64 0.00 16.62 -25.83
CA GLY A 64 -1.45 16.40 -25.72
C GLY A 64 -1.94 16.04 -24.33
N CYS A 65 -1.30 16.57 -23.28
CA CYS A 65 -1.92 16.59 -21.95
C CYS A 65 -3.28 17.30 -22.08
N GLY A 66 -4.37 16.69 -21.58
CA GLY A 66 -5.77 17.03 -21.92
C GLY A 66 -6.25 18.48 -21.70
N LYS A 67 -5.35 19.41 -21.37
CA LYS A 67 -5.57 20.84 -21.30
C LYS A 67 -4.95 21.63 -22.47
N THR A 68 -3.91 21.12 -23.15
CA THR A 68 -3.31 21.79 -24.33
C THR A 68 -2.72 20.80 -25.35
N SER A 69 -2.65 21.23 -26.61
CA SER A 69 -2.08 20.44 -27.73
C SER A 69 -0.56 20.58 -27.88
N GLU A 70 0.06 21.53 -27.19
CA GLU A 70 1.48 21.86 -27.32
C GLU A 70 2.37 21.02 -26.40
N LEU A 71 3.65 20.86 -26.77
CA LEU A 71 4.67 20.23 -25.93
C LEU A 71 4.92 21.08 -24.68
N HIS A 72 4.71 20.50 -23.50
CA HIS A 72 5.00 21.20 -22.25
C HIS A 72 5.44 20.24 -21.14
N ALA A 73 6.10 20.79 -20.13
CA ALA A 73 6.65 20.02 -19.02
C ALA A 73 5.64 19.96 -17.86
N HIS A 74 5.53 18.80 -17.25
CA HIS A 74 4.80 18.59 -16.01
C HIS A 74 5.76 18.31 -14.86
N PHE A 75 5.56 19.05 -13.76
CA PHE A 75 6.28 18.86 -12.51
C PHE A 75 5.32 18.19 -11.54
N LYS A 76 5.49 16.88 -11.38
CA LYS A 76 4.58 16.04 -10.60
C LYS A 76 5.22 15.63 -9.30
N SER A 77 4.40 15.54 -8.26
CA SER A 77 4.79 14.93 -6.99
C SER A 77 3.76 13.89 -6.60
N TRP A 78 4.23 12.79 -6.02
CA TRP A 78 3.38 11.69 -5.56
C TRP A 78 3.65 11.32 -4.12
N ARG A 79 2.59 10.97 -3.39
CA ARG A 79 2.70 10.10 -2.22
C ARG A 79 2.67 8.67 -2.71
N VAL A 80 3.67 7.91 -2.29
CA VAL A 80 3.82 6.51 -2.66
C VAL A 80 3.72 5.70 -1.37
N THR A 81 2.85 4.71 -1.36
CA THR A 81 2.84 3.65 -0.36
C THR A 81 3.42 2.42 -1.03
N GLY A 82 4.29 1.72 -0.32
CA GLY A 82 4.97 0.56 -0.85
C GLY A 82 5.67 -0.22 0.24
N TRP A 83 6.61 -1.06 -0.16
CA TRP A 83 7.46 -1.79 0.76
C TRP A 83 8.91 -1.57 0.38
N GLN A 84 9.72 -1.20 1.37
CA GLN A 84 11.16 -1.13 1.23
C GLN A 84 11.80 -2.35 1.87
N CYS A 85 12.58 -3.10 1.09
CA CYS A 85 13.38 -4.18 1.65
C CYS A 85 14.54 -3.60 2.48
N HIS A 86 14.60 -3.92 3.77
CA HIS A 86 15.68 -3.46 4.64
C HIS A 86 17.05 -4.11 4.30
N SER A 87 17.06 -5.28 3.67
CA SER A 87 18.29 -5.99 3.34
C SER A 87 18.99 -5.48 2.08
N CYS A 88 18.24 -5.16 1.02
CA CYS A 88 18.82 -4.73 -0.27
C CYS A 88 18.37 -3.35 -0.74
N GLY A 89 17.52 -2.67 0.02
CA GLY A 89 17.00 -1.34 -0.32
C GLY A 89 15.98 -1.31 -1.46
N ALA A 90 15.68 -2.46 -2.09
CA ALA A 90 14.72 -2.52 -3.19
C ALA A 90 13.34 -2.02 -2.74
N TRP A 91 12.73 -1.18 -3.57
CA TRP A 91 11.42 -0.60 -3.33
C TRP A 91 10.37 -1.23 -4.26
N THR A 92 9.24 -1.63 -3.69
CA THR A 92 8.07 -2.09 -4.44
C THR A 92 6.90 -1.16 -4.15
N GLU A 93 6.36 -0.51 -5.17
CA GLU A 93 5.19 0.35 -5.04
C GLU A 93 3.88 -0.46 -5.00
N THR A 94 2.97 -0.10 -4.09
CA THR A 94 1.61 -0.67 -4.06
C THR A 94 0.56 0.34 -4.48
N LYS A 95 0.73 1.59 -4.05
CA LYS A 95 -0.20 2.66 -4.31
C LYS A 95 0.56 3.94 -4.58
N ARG A 96 0.13 4.66 -5.60
CA ARG A 96 0.64 5.99 -5.97
C ARG A 96 -0.51 6.97 -6.03
N VAL A 97 -0.38 8.09 -5.32
CA VAL A 97 -1.37 9.19 -5.31
C VAL A 97 -0.68 10.47 -5.74
N THR A 98 -1.18 11.09 -6.81
CA THR A 98 -0.68 12.39 -7.28
C THR A 98 -1.07 13.47 -6.28
N VAL A 99 -0.09 14.21 -5.78
CA VAL A 99 -0.28 15.34 -4.87
C VAL A 99 -0.31 16.65 -5.64
N THR A 100 0.59 16.79 -6.60
CA THR A 100 0.70 17.99 -7.41
C THR A 100 0.98 17.59 -8.84
N ASP A 101 0.36 18.32 -9.77
CA ASP A 101 0.62 18.22 -11.19
C ASP A 101 0.69 19.63 -11.78
N ASN A 102 1.89 20.22 -11.74
CA ASN A 102 2.11 21.57 -12.22
C ASN A 102 2.53 21.56 -13.68
N CYS A 103 1.67 22.10 -14.52
CA CYS A 103 1.93 22.27 -15.94
C CYS A 103 2.74 23.57 -16.18
N SER A 104 3.82 23.50 -16.97
CA SER A 104 4.73 24.63 -17.20
C SER A 104 4.07 25.83 -17.89
N ILE A 105 2.95 25.61 -18.59
CA ILE A 105 2.23 26.63 -19.37
C ILE A 105 0.93 27.10 -18.69
N MET A 106 0.51 26.49 -17.57
CA MET A 106 -0.68 26.92 -16.81
C MET A 106 -0.33 27.81 -15.61
N LYS A 107 0.91 28.30 -15.51
CA LYS A 107 1.28 29.31 -14.52
C LYS A 107 0.77 30.67 -14.98
N SER A 108 -0.48 30.98 -14.64
CA SER A 108 -1.02 32.35 -14.62
C SER A 108 -0.76 33.01 -13.28
#